data_AF-A0A6J1VTV1-F1
#
_entry.id   AF-A0A6J1VTV1-F1
#
_cell.length_a   1.000
_cell.length_b   1.000
_cell.length_c   1.000
_cell.angle_alpha   90.00
_cell.angle_beta   90.00
_cell.angle_gamma   90.00
#
_symmetry.space_group_name_H-M   'P 1'
#
loop_
_entity.id
_entity.type
_entity.pdbx_description
1 polymer ?
#
loop_
_entity_poly.entity_id
_entity_poly.type
_entity_poly.pdbx_seq_one_letter_code
_entity_poly.pdbx_strand_id
1 'polypeptide(L)'
;MAIWEIISLVVYGATILLGLPSNILALYIFYCRARIRLTPNLIYMINLCLSDLVFILFLPLKMLEKGKMDWTMPGFLCPLYNLIHFGTIYTSACFLTAVSAGRFLGAVYPLHYQAYKKPCYSCLVSVGIWSLVGFHGVLLFALETSRDTSSSLFAGNSSSCYHNFSEDQLALLVPVRLELSVVLFFLPLLITAFCYAGCIRVLVGSHLHLRKKRRAVRVAVATLSVFVLCFGPYNISHVVGFIYGEDVWWRTVALLPSACNAFLDPLIFYFLSSAMDDGIVQVWRSLREKYSSIRMKIVLAHGKAKTQQGDSGIA
;
A
#
# COMPACT_ATOMS: atom_id res chain seq x y z
N MET A 1 21.77 16.04 -15.12
CA MET A 1 20.58 15.57 -14.37
C MET A 1 20.42 16.47 -13.15
N ALA A 2 19.26 17.08 -12.94
CA ALA A 2 19.02 17.98 -11.81
C ALA A 2 19.00 17.18 -10.49
N ILE A 3 19.41 17.81 -9.38
CA ILE A 3 19.46 17.17 -8.04
C ILE A 3 18.11 16.50 -7.69
N TRP A 4 16.99 17.14 -8.05
CA TRP A 4 15.65 16.61 -7.82
C TRP A 4 15.33 15.31 -8.58
N GLU A 5 15.83 15.18 -9.81
CA GLU A 5 15.65 13.97 -10.62
C GLU A 5 16.39 12.80 -9.97
N ILE A 6 17.62 13.04 -9.48
CA ILE A 6 18.43 12.03 -8.78
C ILE A 6 17.71 11.56 -7.51
N ILE A 7 17.22 12.50 -6.69
CA ILE A 7 16.49 12.18 -5.46
C ILE A 7 15.25 11.33 -5.77
N SER A 8 14.48 11.71 -6.79
CA SER A 8 13.28 10.96 -7.21
C SER A 8 13.63 9.53 -7.64
N LEU A 9 14.68 9.37 -8.46
CA LEU A 9 15.14 8.05 -8.92
C LEU A 9 15.62 7.17 -7.76
N VAL A 10 16.35 7.74 -6.80
CA VAL A 10 16.80 7.00 -5.61
C VAL A 10 15.61 6.53 -4.78
N VAL A 11 14.62 7.40 -4.54
CA VAL A 11 13.41 7.04 -3.77
C VAL A 11 12.63 5.95 -4.50
N TYR A 12 12.35 6.10 -5.79
CA TYR A 12 11.61 5.09 -6.55
C TYR A 12 12.38 3.76 -6.64
N GLY A 13 13.69 3.81 -6.88
CA GLY A 13 14.56 2.63 -6.89
C GLY A 13 14.57 1.91 -5.54
N ALA A 14 14.67 2.65 -4.43
CA ALA A 14 14.57 2.09 -3.08
C ALA A 14 13.18 1.50 -2.83
N THR A 15 12.11 2.15 -3.28
CA THR A 15 10.75 1.61 -3.16
C THR A 15 10.57 0.30 -3.92
N ILE A 16 11.11 0.17 -5.13
CA ILE A 16 11.05 -1.10 -5.86
C ILE A 16 11.88 -2.17 -5.13
N LEU A 17 13.13 -1.83 -4.78
CA LEU A 17 14.08 -2.77 -4.19
C LEU A 17 13.62 -3.30 -2.83
N LEU A 18 13.01 -2.46 -2.00
CA LEU A 18 12.55 -2.82 -0.66
C LEU A 18 11.08 -3.24 -0.65
N GLY A 19 10.24 -2.54 -1.41
CA GLY A 19 8.79 -2.72 -1.42
C GLY A 19 8.35 -4.01 -2.11
N LEU A 20 8.93 -4.35 -3.26
CA LEU A 20 8.55 -5.55 -4.00
C LEU A 20 8.77 -6.85 -3.18
N PRO A 21 9.98 -7.14 -2.66
CA PRO A 21 10.20 -8.36 -1.89
C PRO A 21 9.41 -8.36 -0.58
N SER A 22 9.30 -7.22 0.10
CA SER A 22 8.59 -7.13 1.38
C SER A 22 7.08 -7.35 1.23
N ASN A 23 6.43 -6.79 0.21
CA ASN A 23 5.01 -7.02 -0.06
C ASN A 23 4.73 -8.44 -0.54
N ILE A 24 5.55 -9.01 -1.42
CA ILE A 24 5.38 -10.41 -1.85
C ILE A 24 5.49 -11.36 -0.65
N LEU A 25 6.50 -11.14 0.20
CA LEU A 25 6.68 -11.93 1.42
C LEU A 25 5.49 -11.76 2.38
N ALA A 26 5.04 -10.52 2.61
CA ALA A 26 3.90 -10.23 3.46
C ALA A 26 2.62 -10.90 2.94
N LEU A 27 2.35 -10.79 1.64
CA LEU A 27 1.19 -11.40 0.99
C LEU A 27 1.22 -12.94 1.10
N TYR A 28 2.39 -13.56 0.90
CA TYR A 28 2.55 -15.01 1.09
C TYR A 28 2.24 -15.44 2.53
N ILE A 29 2.78 -14.72 3.52
CA ILE A 29 2.52 -15.00 4.94
C ILE A 29 1.05 -14.81 5.28
N PHE A 30 0.44 -13.73 4.79
CA PHE A 30 -0.96 -13.44 5.03
C PHE A 30 -1.87 -14.48 4.39
N TYR A 31 -1.52 -14.93 3.18
CA TYR A 31 -2.21 -16.04 2.52
C TYR A 31 -2.11 -17.34 3.33
N CYS A 32 -0.92 -17.72 3.79
CA CYS A 32 -0.75 -18.90 4.66
C CYS A 32 -1.58 -18.80 5.94
N ARG A 33 -1.65 -17.62 6.57
CA ARG A 33 -2.49 -17.39 7.75
C ARG A 33 -3.98 -17.45 7.43
N ALA A 34 -4.39 -16.93 6.28
CA ALA A 34 -5.78 -16.92 5.83
C ALA A 34 -6.30 -18.34 5.61
N ARG A 35 -5.45 -19.26 5.13
CA ARG A 35 -5.75 -20.69 4.98
C ARG A 35 -6.06 -21.39 6.30
N ILE A 36 -5.47 -20.93 7.41
CA ILE A 36 -5.73 -21.47 8.75
C ILE A 36 -6.96 -20.79 9.35
N ARG A 37 -6.96 -19.46 9.38
CA ARG A 37 -8.04 -18.66 9.93
C ARG A 37 -8.05 -17.27 9.30
N LEU A 38 -9.09 -16.99 8.53
CA LEU A 38 -9.33 -15.66 8.00
C LEU A 38 -9.81 -14.73 9.12
N THR A 39 -9.04 -13.68 9.40
CA THR A 39 -9.41 -12.64 10.37
C THR A 39 -9.70 -11.32 9.64
N PRO A 40 -10.59 -10.46 10.18
CA PRO A 40 -10.85 -9.11 9.64
C PRO A 40 -9.60 -8.33 9.23
N ASN A 41 -8.63 -8.20 10.16
CA ASN A 41 -7.40 -7.44 9.91
C ASN A 41 -6.54 -8.04 8.79
N LEU A 42 -6.62 -9.36 8.57
CA LEU A 42 -5.86 -10.03 7.51
C LEU A 42 -6.37 -9.64 6.13
N ILE A 43 -7.68 -9.44 5.98
CA ILE A 43 -8.29 -8.98 4.72
C ILE A 43 -7.77 -7.58 4.39
N TYR A 44 -7.77 -6.66 5.36
CA TYR A 44 -7.26 -5.30 5.15
C TYR A 44 -5.77 -5.29 4.80
N MET A 45 -4.95 -6.08 5.49
CA MET A 45 -3.51 -6.17 5.19
C MET A 45 -3.24 -6.78 3.79
N ILE A 46 -4.05 -7.76 3.36
CA ILE A 46 -3.94 -8.31 2.00
C ILE A 46 -4.28 -7.24 0.95
N ASN A 47 -5.37 -6.50 1.12
CA ASN A 47 -5.75 -5.44 0.18
C ASN A 47 -4.71 -4.33 0.10
N LEU A 48 -4.13 -3.96 1.25
CA LEU A 48 -3.03 -3.00 1.32
C LEU A 48 -1.82 -3.48 0.51
N CYS A 49 -1.35 -4.72 0.72
CA CYS A 49 -0.25 -5.28 -0.07
C CYS A 49 -0.56 -5.37 -1.57
N LEU A 50 -1.81 -5.67 -1.94
CA LEU A 50 -2.22 -5.69 -3.36
C LEU A 50 -2.13 -4.30 -3.98
N SER A 51 -2.59 -3.26 -3.25
CA SER A 51 -2.49 -1.88 -3.72
C SER A 51 -1.03 -1.44 -3.90
N ASP A 52 -0.18 -1.70 -2.90
CA ASP A 52 1.24 -1.35 -2.95
C ASP A 52 1.97 -2.08 -4.08
N LEU A 53 1.65 -3.36 -4.33
CA LEU A 53 2.23 -4.13 -5.44
C LEU A 53 1.84 -3.53 -6.79
N VAL A 54 0.58 -3.15 -6.98
CA VAL A 54 0.15 -2.48 -8.23
C VAL A 54 0.94 -1.18 -8.43
N PHE A 55 1.08 -0.36 -7.39
CA PHE A 55 1.91 0.85 -7.47
C PHE A 55 3.38 0.55 -7.80
N ILE A 56 3.98 -0.42 -7.13
CA ILE A 56 5.39 -0.79 -7.35
C ILE A 56 5.63 -1.28 -8.78
N LEU A 57 4.69 -2.01 -9.37
CA LEU A 57 4.80 -2.49 -10.75
C LEU A 57 4.76 -1.35 -11.79
N PHE A 58 4.13 -0.22 -11.46
CA PHE A 58 4.06 0.95 -12.33
C PHE A 58 5.17 1.99 -12.07
N LEU A 59 5.90 1.90 -10.95
CA LEU A 59 7.04 2.78 -10.63
C LEU A 59 8.15 2.81 -11.70
N PRO A 60 8.56 1.68 -12.34
CA PRO A 60 9.58 1.70 -13.39
C PRO A 60 9.23 2.64 -14.54
N LEU A 61 7.95 2.74 -14.92
CA LEU A 61 7.49 3.65 -15.98
C LEU A 61 7.78 5.11 -15.60
N LYS A 62 7.55 5.48 -14.33
CA LYS A 62 7.86 6.82 -13.82
C LYS A 62 9.35 7.09 -13.76
N MET A 63 10.16 6.08 -13.44
CA MET A 63 11.62 6.21 -13.46
C MET A 63 12.16 6.43 -14.87
N LEU A 64 11.62 5.75 -15.88
CA LEU A 64 11.99 5.96 -17.29
C LEU A 64 11.65 7.38 -17.75
N GLU A 65 10.47 7.90 -17.38
CA GLU A 65 10.07 9.29 -17.64
C GLU A 65 11.06 10.28 -17.00
N LYS A 66 11.44 10.08 -15.73
CA LYS A 66 12.36 10.98 -15.01
C LYS A 66 13.82 10.84 -15.42
N GLY A 67 14.21 9.68 -15.93
CA GLY A 67 15.58 9.36 -16.33
C GLY A 67 16.04 10.03 -17.63
N LYS A 68 15.15 10.72 -18.36
CA LYS A 68 15.44 11.34 -19.67
C LYS A 68 16.08 10.37 -20.67
N MET A 69 15.71 9.09 -20.59
CA MET A 69 16.22 8.02 -21.44
C MET A 69 15.50 8.00 -22.79
N ASP A 70 15.47 9.11 -23.54
CA ASP A 70 14.76 9.28 -24.84
C ASP A 70 13.35 8.66 -24.91
N TRP A 71 12.70 8.45 -23.76
CA TRP A 71 11.48 7.68 -23.64
C TRP A 71 10.30 8.63 -23.57
N THR A 72 9.57 8.74 -24.67
CA THR A 72 8.28 9.41 -24.71
C THR A 72 7.23 8.50 -24.10
N MET A 73 6.78 8.83 -22.88
CA MET A 73 5.72 8.06 -22.23
C MET A 73 4.42 8.16 -23.05
N PRO A 74 3.80 7.03 -23.44
CA PRO A 74 2.48 7.03 -24.07
C PRO A 74 1.48 7.90 -23.29
N GLY A 75 0.67 8.68 -24.01
CA GLY A 75 -0.21 9.70 -23.41
C GLY A 75 -1.15 9.17 -22.32
N PHE A 76 -1.61 7.92 -22.44
CA PHE A 76 -2.49 7.29 -21.45
C PHE A 76 -1.77 6.79 -20.18
N LEU A 77 -0.47 6.48 -20.25
CA LEU A 77 0.26 5.89 -19.13
C LEU A 77 0.49 6.90 -18.00
N CYS A 78 0.54 8.18 -18.34
CA CYS A 78 0.76 9.23 -17.37
C CYS A 78 -0.41 9.45 -16.41
N PRO A 79 -1.63 9.72 -16.88
CA PRO A 79 -2.75 9.84 -15.97
C PRO A 79 -3.09 8.50 -15.30
N LEU A 80 -2.80 7.36 -15.94
CA LEU A 80 -2.91 6.04 -15.31
C LEU A 80 -1.94 5.86 -14.14
N TYR A 81 -0.66 6.23 -14.29
CA TYR A 81 0.31 6.20 -13.19
C TYR A 81 -0.15 7.07 -12.02
N ASN A 82 -0.63 8.29 -12.31
CA ASN A 82 -1.10 9.19 -11.26
C ASN A 82 -2.34 8.65 -10.56
N LEU A 83 -3.29 8.04 -11.29
CA LEU A 83 -4.43 7.35 -10.68
C LEU A 83 -4.00 6.20 -9.78
N ILE A 84 -2.98 5.43 -10.17
CA ILE A 84 -2.43 4.32 -9.36
C ILE A 84 -1.70 4.85 -8.12
N HIS A 85 -0.88 5.88 -8.26
CA HIS A 85 -0.15 6.50 -7.15
C HIS A 85 -1.13 7.14 -6.16
N PHE A 86 -2.10 7.90 -6.66
CA PHE A 86 -3.23 8.40 -5.89
C PHE A 86 -3.94 7.25 -5.16
N GLY A 87 -4.31 6.21 -5.91
CA GLY A 87 -5.03 5.06 -5.40
C GLY A 87 -4.31 4.45 -4.20
N THR A 88 -3.00 4.20 -4.34
CA THR A 88 -2.22 3.57 -3.26
C THR A 88 -2.08 4.43 -2.02
N ILE A 89 -2.02 5.76 -2.14
CA ILE A 89 -1.95 6.65 -0.97
C ILE A 89 -3.22 6.50 -0.13
N TYR A 90 -4.37 6.59 -0.79
CA TYR A 90 -5.65 6.68 -0.09
C TYR A 90 -6.22 5.31 0.29
N THR A 91 -5.97 4.25 -0.49
CA THR A 91 -6.26 2.88 -0.04
C THR A 91 -5.42 2.53 1.18
N SER A 92 -4.12 2.82 1.18
CA SER A 92 -3.26 2.54 2.34
C SER A 92 -3.70 3.33 3.57
N ALA A 93 -4.00 4.63 3.45
CA ALA A 93 -4.57 5.42 4.55
C ALA A 93 -5.85 4.79 5.13
N CYS A 94 -6.80 4.40 4.27
CA CYS A 94 -8.07 3.80 4.69
C CYS A 94 -7.88 2.40 5.32
N PHE A 95 -7.04 1.55 4.73
CA PHE A 95 -6.77 0.21 5.27
C PHE A 95 -5.96 0.24 6.57
N LEU A 96 -4.98 1.14 6.70
CA LEU A 96 -4.28 1.38 7.97
C LEU A 96 -5.26 1.79 9.07
N THR A 97 -6.23 2.64 8.73
CA THR A 97 -7.31 3.04 9.64
C THR A 97 -8.19 1.87 10.03
N ALA A 98 -8.63 1.06 9.06
CA ALA A 98 -9.45 -0.12 9.31
C ALA A 98 -8.74 -1.16 10.20
N VAL A 99 -7.43 -1.38 9.99
CA VAL A 99 -6.60 -2.23 10.85
C VAL A 99 -6.50 -1.66 12.27
N SER A 100 -6.31 -0.35 12.40
CA SER A 100 -6.23 0.34 13.69
C SER A 100 -7.56 0.27 14.45
N ALA A 101 -8.69 0.47 13.77
CA ALA A 101 -10.02 0.30 14.32
C ALA A 101 -10.29 -1.14 14.76
N GLY A 102 -9.92 -2.14 13.94
CA GLY A 102 -10.02 -3.55 14.31
C GLY A 102 -9.22 -3.91 15.56
N ARG A 103 -8.02 -3.33 15.72
CA ARG A 103 -7.20 -3.49 16.94
C ARG A 103 -7.83 -2.83 18.16
N PHE A 104 -8.38 -1.63 17.98
CA PHE A 104 -9.08 -0.89 19.05
C PHE A 104 -10.31 -1.66 19.53
N LEU A 105 -11.17 -2.11 18.62
CA LEU A 105 -12.36 -2.89 18.97
C LEU A 105 -11.99 -4.19 19.70
N GLY A 106 -10.94 -4.89 19.25
CA GLY A 106 -10.46 -6.09 19.92
C GLY A 106 -9.86 -5.85 21.31
N ALA A 107 -9.28 -4.66 21.56
CA ALA A 107 -8.69 -4.30 22.85
C ALA A 107 -9.73 -3.78 23.85
N VAL A 108 -10.64 -2.90 23.40
CA VAL A 108 -11.61 -2.21 24.26
C VAL A 108 -12.89 -3.03 24.45
N TYR A 109 -13.35 -3.72 23.40
CA TYR A 109 -14.63 -4.44 23.39
C TYR A 109 -14.45 -5.92 23.00
N PRO A 110 -13.62 -6.71 23.71
CA PRO A 110 -13.24 -8.06 23.28
C PRO A 110 -14.43 -9.02 23.09
N LEU A 111 -15.43 -8.98 23.98
CA LEU A 111 -16.61 -9.84 23.92
C LEU A 111 -17.51 -9.51 22.72
N HIS A 112 -17.80 -8.23 22.51
CA HIS A 112 -18.60 -7.76 21.37
C HIS A 112 -17.85 -8.00 20.06
N TYR A 113 -16.57 -7.66 19.99
CA TYR A 113 -15.74 -7.90 18.80
C TYR A 113 -15.71 -9.38 18.42
N GLN A 114 -15.70 -10.30 19.39
CA GLN A 114 -15.77 -11.73 19.13
C GLN A 114 -17.09 -12.18 18.49
N ALA A 115 -18.21 -11.51 18.77
CA ALA A 115 -19.50 -11.78 18.14
C ALA A 115 -19.58 -11.20 16.71
N TYR A 116 -18.95 -10.04 16.46
CA TYR A 116 -19.06 -9.30 15.19
C TYR A 116 -17.90 -9.50 14.20
N LYS A 117 -16.84 -10.25 14.56
CA LYS A 117 -15.64 -10.47 13.73
C LYS A 117 -15.83 -11.35 12.47
N LYS A 118 -16.95 -11.24 11.76
CA LYS A 118 -17.21 -12.01 10.53
C LYS A 118 -16.35 -11.47 9.38
N PRO A 119 -15.60 -12.32 8.65
CA PRO A 119 -14.80 -11.90 7.49
C PRO A 119 -15.59 -11.17 6.41
N CYS A 120 -16.87 -11.51 6.22
CA CYS A 120 -17.75 -10.88 5.25
C CYS A 120 -17.86 -9.35 5.46
N TYR A 121 -17.97 -8.87 6.71
CA TYR A 121 -18.02 -7.43 6.98
C TYR A 121 -16.73 -6.73 6.57
N SER A 122 -15.57 -7.36 6.78
CA SER A 122 -14.29 -6.80 6.32
C SER A 122 -14.14 -6.81 4.80
N CYS A 123 -14.70 -7.80 4.11
CA CYS A 123 -14.78 -7.78 2.65
C CYS A 123 -15.66 -6.60 2.18
N LEU A 124 -16.83 -6.39 2.79
CA LEU A 124 -17.71 -5.26 2.45
C LEU A 124 -17.04 -3.91 2.72
N VAL A 125 -16.37 -3.75 3.86
CA VAL A 125 -15.58 -2.54 4.16
C VAL A 125 -14.46 -2.35 3.13
N SER A 126 -13.78 -3.43 2.72
CA SER A 126 -12.72 -3.34 1.70
C SER A 126 -13.27 -2.92 0.34
N VAL A 127 -14.41 -3.48 -0.08
CA VAL A 127 -15.11 -3.05 -1.30
C VAL A 127 -15.50 -1.58 -1.20
N GLY A 128 -16.06 -1.16 -0.06
CA GLY A 128 -16.39 0.25 0.18
C GLY A 128 -15.18 1.18 0.08
N ILE A 129 -14.04 0.80 0.64
CA ILE A 129 -12.78 1.55 0.52
C ILE A 129 -12.35 1.66 -0.94
N TRP A 130 -12.32 0.55 -1.68
CA TRP A 130 -11.97 0.54 -3.10
C TRP A 130 -12.92 1.39 -3.94
N SER A 131 -14.23 1.30 -3.69
CA SER A 131 -15.23 2.10 -4.38
C SER A 131 -15.09 3.59 -4.07
N LEU A 132 -14.86 3.96 -2.82
CA LEU A 132 -14.65 5.34 -2.40
C LEU A 132 -13.40 5.94 -3.06
N VAL A 133 -12.25 5.27 -2.93
CA VAL A 133 -10.99 5.74 -3.53
C VAL A 133 -11.09 5.75 -5.06
N GLY A 134 -11.70 4.72 -5.66
CA GLY A 134 -11.92 4.64 -7.10
C GLY A 134 -12.82 5.76 -7.63
N PHE A 135 -13.89 6.09 -6.91
CA PHE A 135 -14.79 7.19 -7.26
C PHE A 135 -14.04 8.53 -7.26
N HIS A 136 -13.31 8.86 -6.19
CA HIS A 136 -12.52 10.09 -6.14
C HIS A 136 -11.40 10.10 -7.20
N GLY A 137 -10.77 8.95 -7.45
CA GLY A 137 -9.75 8.81 -8.48
C GLY A 137 -10.29 9.08 -9.89
N VAL A 138 -11.45 8.52 -10.23
CA VAL A 138 -12.14 8.78 -11.52
C VAL A 138 -12.59 10.23 -11.62
N LEU A 139 -13.13 10.82 -10.54
CA LEU A 139 -13.53 12.21 -10.50
C LEU A 139 -12.34 13.15 -10.78
N LEU A 140 -11.22 12.95 -10.08
CA LEU A 140 -9.99 13.71 -10.33
C LEU A 140 -9.50 13.52 -11.76
N PHE A 141 -9.46 12.28 -12.25
CA PHE A 141 -9.04 11.97 -13.62
C PHE A 141 -9.92 12.70 -14.65
N ALA A 142 -11.24 12.72 -14.45
CA ALA A 142 -12.17 13.37 -15.35
C ALA A 142 -12.00 14.91 -15.34
N LEU A 143 -11.87 15.51 -14.15
CA LEU A 143 -11.63 16.96 -14.02
C LEU A 143 -10.29 17.36 -14.64
N GLU A 144 -9.26 16.54 -14.50
CA GLU A 144 -7.91 16.81 -15.02
C GLU A 144 -7.78 16.52 -16.53
N THR A 145 -8.63 15.65 -17.08
CA THR A 145 -8.66 15.30 -18.52
C THR A 145 -9.63 16.17 -19.33
N SER A 146 -10.49 16.96 -18.69
CA SER A 146 -11.47 17.86 -19.34
C SER A 146 -10.87 19.05 -20.13
N ARG A 147 -9.61 18.94 -20.59
CA ARG A 147 -9.01 19.90 -21.54
C ARG A 147 -9.86 19.96 -22.80
N ASP A 148 -10.02 21.18 -23.33
CA ASP A 148 -10.54 21.40 -24.67
C ASP A 148 -9.89 20.43 -25.66
N THR A 149 -10.75 19.66 -26.31
CA THR A 149 -10.47 18.66 -27.35
C THR A 149 -9.81 19.29 -28.57
N SER A 150 -8.57 19.77 -28.43
CA SER A 150 -7.76 20.31 -29.54
C SER A 150 -6.28 19.91 -29.47
N SER A 151 -5.77 19.48 -28.31
CA SER A 151 -4.51 18.73 -28.24
C SER A 151 -4.84 17.28 -27.92
N SER A 152 -4.84 16.47 -28.97
CA SER A 152 -5.29 15.08 -28.98
C SER A 152 -4.74 14.26 -27.81
N LEU A 153 -5.52 13.25 -27.42
CA LEU A 153 -5.14 12.09 -26.62
C LEU A 153 -3.88 11.32 -27.16
N PHE A 154 -3.24 11.83 -28.22
CA PHE A 154 -2.08 11.29 -28.93
C PHE A 154 -1.06 12.34 -29.41
N ALA A 155 -1.16 13.62 -29.07
CA ALA A 155 -0.17 14.63 -29.46
C ALA A 155 0.26 15.46 -28.25
N GLY A 156 1.54 15.37 -27.91
CA GLY A 156 2.13 16.31 -26.96
C GLY A 156 3.44 15.80 -26.40
N ASN A 157 4.52 16.30 -26.99
CA ASN A 157 5.93 16.14 -26.61
C ASN A 157 6.27 16.78 -25.25
N SER A 158 5.34 16.78 -24.29
CA SER A 158 5.44 17.44 -23.00
C SER A 158 5.80 16.44 -21.91
N SER A 159 6.97 16.60 -21.32
CA SER A 159 7.59 15.73 -20.31
C SER A 159 6.99 15.85 -18.90
N SER A 160 5.85 16.52 -18.73
CA SER A 160 5.16 16.65 -17.45
C SER A 160 3.65 16.72 -17.64
N CYS A 161 2.91 15.77 -17.06
CA CYS A 161 1.48 15.60 -17.34
C CYS A 161 0.54 16.44 -16.46
N TYR A 162 1.09 17.25 -15.55
CA TYR A 162 0.37 17.90 -14.45
C TYR A 162 0.73 19.38 -14.30
N HIS A 163 0.79 20.12 -15.40
CA HIS A 163 0.94 21.57 -15.35
C HIS A 163 -0.04 22.26 -16.30
N ASN A 164 -0.39 23.49 -15.95
CA ASN A 164 -1.24 24.43 -16.70
C ASN A 164 -2.75 24.09 -16.67
N PHE A 165 -3.38 24.25 -15.50
CA PHE A 165 -4.84 24.31 -15.38
C PHE A 165 -5.35 25.72 -15.67
N SER A 166 -6.49 25.87 -16.34
CA SER A 166 -7.16 27.18 -16.47
C SER A 166 -7.77 27.62 -15.14
N GLU A 167 -8.05 28.92 -14.98
CA GLU A 167 -8.67 29.45 -13.76
C GLU A 167 -10.02 28.80 -13.45
N ASP A 168 -10.86 28.58 -14.47
CA ASP A 168 -12.17 27.91 -14.34
C ASP A 168 -12.04 26.44 -13.89
N GLN A 169 -11.04 25.73 -14.41
CA GLN A 169 -10.76 24.35 -13.98
C GLN A 169 -10.28 24.31 -12.54
N LEU A 170 -9.44 25.27 -12.16
CA LEU A 170 -8.89 25.36 -10.82
C LEU A 170 -9.98 25.66 -9.78
N ALA A 171 -10.97 26.49 -10.14
CA ALA A 171 -12.13 26.79 -9.30
C ALA A 171 -12.95 25.54 -8.92
N LEU A 172 -13.00 24.52 -9.78
CA LEU A 172 -13.66 23.23 -9.49
C LEU A 172 -12.71 22.22 -8.84
N LEU A 173 -11.46 22.17 -9.29
CA LEU A 173 -10.48 21.16 -8.90
C LEU A 173 -9.97 21.36 -7.47
N VAL A 174 -9.79 22.60 -7.05
CA VAL A 174 -9.24 22.95 -5.73
C VAL A 174 -10.18 22.55 -4.57
N PRO A 175 -11.50 22.85 -4.61
CA PRO A 175 -12.44 22.33 -3.60
C PRO A 175 -12.50 20.81 -3.53
N VAL A 176 -12.48 20.12 -4.69
CA VAL A 176 -12.47 18.65 -4.75
C VAL A 176 -11.20 18.08 -4.11
N ARG A 177 -10.03 18.67 -4.40
CA ARG A 177 -8.76 18.27 -3.77
C ARG A 177 -8.77 18.47 -2.26
N LEU A 178 -9.39 19.55 -1.75
CA LEU A 178 -9.54 19.77 -0.32
C LEU A 178 -10.45 18.71 0.31
N GLU A 179 -11.64 18.51 -0.25
CA GLU A 179 -12.62 17.52 0.23
C GLU A 179 -11.97 16.14 0.36
N LEU A 180 -11.26 15.74 -0.68
CA LEU A 180 -10.52 14.49 -0.74
C LEU A 180 -9.46 14.38 0.36
N SER A 181 -8.68 15.45 0.55
CA SER A 181 -7.68 15.49 1.62
C SER A 181 -8.32 15.36 3.01
N VAL A 182 -9.47 15.98 3.22
CA VAL A 182 -10.22 15.88 4.47
C VAL A 182 -10.76 14.46 4.69
N VAL A 183 -11.44 13.90 3.69
CA VAL A 183 -12.15 12.62 3.78
C VAL A 183 -11.21 11.43 3.78
N LEU A 184 -10.17 11.45 2.94
CA LEU A 184 -9.28 10.29 2.72
C LEU A 184 -7.94 10.38 3.44
N PHE A 185 -7.61 11.52 4.07
CA PHE A 185 -6.39 11.65 4.88
C PHE A 185 -6.65 12.15 6.30
N PHE A 186 -7.18 13.36 6.50
CA PHE A 186 -7.30 13.93 7.85
C PHE A 186 -8.26 13.13 8.74
N LEU A 187 -9.42 12.73 8.21
CA LEU A 187 -10.36 11.89 8.93
C LEU A 187 -9.75 10.50 9.27
N PRO A 188 -9.16 9.75 8.32
CA PRO A 188 -8.39 8.53 8.59
C PRO A 188 -7.28 8.69 9.64
N LEU A 189 -6.51 9.78 9.59
CA LEU A 189 -5.46 10.10 10.56
C LEU A 189 -6.05 10.28 11.97
N LEU A 190 -7.13 11.07 12.11
CA LEU A 190 -7.79 11.31 13.39
C LEU A 190 -8.37 10.02 13.98
N ILE A 191 -9.05 9.21 13.16
CA ILE A 191 -9.58 7.91 13.59
C ILE A 191 -8.45 7.00 14.04
N THR A 192 -7.37 6.92 13.25
CA THR A 192 -6.19 6.10 13.57
C THR A 192 -5.54 6.52 14.90
N ALA A 193 -5.34 7.83 15.10
CA ALA A 193 -4.80 8.39 16.33
C ALA A 193 -5.70 8.08 17.54
N PHE A 194 -7.01 8.27 17.40
CA PHE A 194 -7.98 7.92 18.44
C PHE A 194 -7.93 6.43 18.79
N CYS A 195 -7.95 5.55 17.79
CA CYS A 195 -7.89 4.11 17.97
C CYS A 195 -6.61 3.68 18.71
N TYR A 196 -5.45 4.22 18.33
CA TYR A 196 -4.20 3.89 19.01
C TYR A 196 -4.12 4.47 20.43
N ALA A 197 -4.61 5.69 20.66
CA ALA A 197 -4.69 6.26 22.00
C ALA A 197 -5.55 5.38 22.91
N GLY A 198 -6.71 4.94 22.43
CA GLY A 198 -7.57 3.99 23.14
C GLY A 198 -6.92 2.64 23.40
N CYS A 199 -6.26 2.06 22.40
CA CYS A 199 -5.49 0.82 22.56
C CYS A 199 -4.45 0.96 23.67
N ILE A 200 -3.64 2.04 23.63
CA ILE A 200 -2.57 2.28 24.59
C ILE A 200 -3.13 2.48 26.00
N ARG A 201 -4.21 3.25 26.17
CA ARG A 201 -4.87 3.45 27.48
C ARG A 201 -5.27 2.11 28.12
N VAL A 202 -5.96 1.25 27.38
CA VAL A 202 -6.35 -0.09 27.87
C VAL A 202 -5.12 -0.93 28.18
N LEU A 203 -4.10 -0.90 27.31
CA LEU A 203 -2.91 -1.71 27.47
C LEU A 203 -2.08 -1.28 28.69
N VAL A 204 -2.00 0.02 28.98
CA VAL A 204 -1.32 0.56 30.16
C VAL A 204 -1.97 0.04 31.45
N GLY A 205 -3.30 0.04 31.54
CA GLY A 205 -4.04 -0.49 32.69
C GLY A 205 -4.04 -2.02 32.84
N SER A 206 -3.65 -2.77 31.79
CA SER A 206 -3.64 -4.24 31.82
C SER A 206 -2.42 -4.84 32.54
N HIS A 207 -2.58 -6.06 33.07
CA HIS A 207 -1.48 -6.89 33.60
C HIS A 207 -0.58 -7.52 32.51
N LEU A 208 -0.65 -7.06 31.26
CA LEU A 208 0.17 -7.60 30.17
C LEU A 208 1.65 -7.26 30.34
N HIS A 209 2.51 -8.17 29.87
CA HIS A 209 3.96 -8.00 29.89
C HIS A 209 4.41 -6.73 29.16
N LEU A 210 5.42 -6.03 29.71
CA LEU A 210 5.93 -4.76 29.19
C LEU A 210 6.35 -4.83 27.71
N ARG A 211 6.86 -5.98 27.25
CA ARG A 211 7.19 -6.20 25.83
C ARG A 211 5.97 -6.02 24.91
N LYS A 212 4.78 -6.49 25.30
CA LYS A 212 3.54 -6.32 24.53
C LYS A 212 3.12 -4.84 24.51
N LYS A 213 3.27 -4.14 25.65
CA LYS A 213 2.98 -2.70 25.76
C LYS A 213 3.86 -1.86 24.84
N ARG A 214 5.19 -1.99 24.97
CA ARG A 214 6.16 -1.28 24.11
C ARG A 214 5.91 -1.55 22.64
N ARG A 215 5.56 -2.78 22.30
CA ARG A 215 5.31 -3.17 20.91
C ARG A 215 4.09 -2.49 20.32
N ALA A 216 2.97 -2.42 21.05
CA ALA A 216 1.79 -1.69 20.60
C ALA A 216 2.11 -0.20 20.36
N VAL A 217 2.89 0.42 21.25
CA VAL A 217 3.37 1.80 21.08
C VAL A 217 4.22 1.95 19.82
N ARG A 218 5.19 1.04 19.59
CA ARG A 218 6.02 1.12 18.37
C ARG A 218 5.20 1.00 17.09
N VAL A 219 4.21 0.11 17.06
CA VAL A 219 3.30 -0.03 15.91
C VAL A 219 2.49 1.26 15.71
N ALA A 220 1.94 1.83 16.78
CA ALA A 220 1.19 3.08 16.73
C ALA A 220 2.04 4.23 16.19
N VAL A 221 3.24 4.43 16.75
CA VAL A 221 4.18 5.46 16.30
C VAL A 221 4.55 5.26 14.84
N ALA A 222 4.90 4.04 14.43
CA ALA A 222 5.29 3.77 13.05
C ALA A 222 4.14 4.03 12.06
N THR A 223 2.92 3.58 12.36
CA THR A 223 1.74 3.87 11.53
C THR A 223 1.46 5.38 11.45
N LEU A 224 1.49 6.10 12.57
CA LEU A 224 1.25 7.55 12.58
C LEU A 224 2.36 8.32 11.85
N SER A 225 3.61 7.87 11.95
CA SER A 225 4.72 8.45 11.18
C SER A 225 4.53 8.28 9.67
N VAL A 226 3.97 7.16 9.20
CA VAL A 226 3.63 6.99 7.78
C VAL A 226 2.59 8.04 7.34
N PHE A 227 1.52 8.23 8.11
CA PHE A 227 0.55 9.29 7.79
C PHE A 227 1.22 10.67 7.70
N VAL A 228 2.02 11.04 8.69
CA VAL A 228 2.58 12.39 8.77
C VAL A 228 3.69 12.62 7.74
N LEU A 229 4.58 11.64 7.53
CA LEU A 229 5.78 11.80 6.70
C LEU A 229 5.55 11.40 5.24
N CYS A 230 4.77 10.36 4.98
CA CYS A 230 4.53 9.86 3.62
C CYS A 230 3.32 10.53 2.98
N PHE A 231 2.21 10.70 3.70
CA PHE A 231 0.96 11.23 3.13
C PHE A 231 0.73 12.71 3.44
N GLY A 232 1.22 13.18 4.59
CA GLY A 232 1.02 14.52 5.10
C GLY A 232 1.45 15.63 4.14
N PRO A 233 2.68 15.62 3.60
CA PRO A 233 3.13 16.70 2.73
C PRO A 233 2.21 16.89 1.52
N TYR A 234 1.85 15.79 0.84
CA TYR A 234 0.97 15.84 -0.33
C TYR A 234 -0.42 16.39 0.02
N ASN A 235 -0.99 15.93 1.13
CA ASN A 235 -2.30 16.38 1.59
C ASN A 235 -2.32 17.84 2.05
N ILE A 236 -1.26 18.29 2.74
CA ILE A 236 -1.09 19.71 3.10
C ILE A 236 -1.04 20.58 1.84
N SER A 237 -0.45 20.09 0.74
CA SER A 237 -0.43 20.84 -0.52
C SER A 237 -1.82 21.09 -1.11
N HIS A 238 -2.82 20.25 -0.80
CA HIS A 238 -4.21 20.48 -1.20
C HIS A 238 -4.84 21.58 -0.36
N VAL A 239 -4.59 21.59 0.95
CA VAL A 239 -5.06 22.64 1.86
C VAL A 239 -4.47 24.01 1.46
N VAL A 240 -3.16 24.05 1.22
CA VAL A 240 -2.48 25.28 0.79
C VAL A 240 -3.01 25.76 -0.56
N GLY A 241 -3.16 24.85 -1.53
CA GLY A 241 -3.75 25.18 -2.83
C GLY A 241 -5.18 25.71 -2.73
N PHE A 242 -5.95 25.23 -1.74
CA PHE A 242 -7.27 25.76 -1.44
C PHE A 242 -7.26 27.16 -0.85
N ILE A 243 -6.37 27.43 0.11
CA ILE A 243 -6.27 28.74 0.75
C ILE A 243 -5.88 29.83 -0.25
N TYR A 244 -4.93 29.52 -1.14
CA TYR A 244 -4.39 30.49 -2.11
C TYR A 244 -5.08 30.45 -3.48
N GLY A 245 -5.97 29.48 -3.71
CA GLY A 245 -6.64 29.30 -5.01
C GLY A 245 -5.68 28.96 -6.15
N GLU A 246 -4.52 28.36 -5.87
CA GLU A 246 -3.46 28.11 -6.84
C GLU A 246 -3.00 26.64 -6.87
N ASP A 247 -2.37 26.24 -7.98
CA ASP A 247 -1.64 24.97 -8.03
C ASP A 247 -0.22 25.12 -7.48
N VAL A 248 0.00 24.53 -6.30
CA VAL A 248 1.21 24.75 -5.52
C VAL A 248 2.42 24.04 -6.14
N TRP A 249 3.48 24.80 -6.47
CA TRP A 249 4.66 24.30 -7.19
C TRP A 249 5.38 23.13 -6.51
N TRP A 250 5.36 23.07 -5.17
CA TRP A 250 6.04 22.02 -4.40
C TRP A 250 5.19 20.75 -4.24
N ARG A 251 3.96 20.67 -4.79
CA ARG A 251 3.10 19.48 -4.69
C ARG A 251 3.77 18.22 -5.24
N THR A 252 4.44 18.33 -6.38
CA THR A 252 5.19 17.21 -6.99
C THR A 252 6.31 16.73 -6.07
N VAL A 253 6.93 17.64 -5.32
CA VAL A 253 7.96 17.32 -4.33
C VAL A 253 7.35 16.62 -3.12
N ALA A 254 6.22 17.13 -2.63
CA ALA A 254 5.49 16.58 -1.51
C ALA A 254 4.81 15.23 -1.79
N LEU A 255 4.62 14.87 -3.05
CA LEU A 255 4.16 13.54 -3.45
C LEU A 255 5.26 12.48 -3.30
N LEU A 256 6.54 12.84 -3.43
CA LEU A 256 7.64 11.86 -3.45
C LEU A 256 7.74 11.00 -2.16
N PRO A 257 7.64 11.56 -0.94
CA PRO A 257 7.67 10.76 0.30
C PRO A 257 6.61 9.67 0.37
N SER A 258 5.47 9.86 -0.31
CA SER A 258 4.38 8.87 -0.32
C SER A 258 4.77 7.55 -0.97
N ALA A 259 5.74 7.56 -1.90
CA ALA A 259 6.26 6.34 -2.52
C ALA A 259 6.94 5.41 -1.51
N CYS A 260 7.44 5.95 -0.40
CA CYS A 260 8.06 5.15 0.66
C CYS A 260 7.04 4.30 1.43
N ASN A 261 5.76 4.67 1.40
CA ASN A 261 4.70 3.92 2.07
C ASN A 261 4.72 2.44 1.69
N ALA A 262 4.91 2.16 0.40
CA ALA A 262 4.83 0.83 -0.15
C ALA A 262 5.87 -0.14 0.44
N PHE A 263 7.00 0.34 1.00
CA PHE A 263 7.91 -0.53 1.75
C PHE A 263 7.80 -0.37 3.27
N LEU A 264 7.24 0.74 3.79
CA LEU A 264 7.06 0.95 5.23
C LEU A 264 5.91 0.12 5.80
N ASP A 265 4.83 -0.08 5.04
CA ASP A 265 3.65 -0.82 5.51
C ASP A 265 3.95 -2.28 5.87
N PRO A 266 4.58 -3.09 5.00
CA PRO A 266 5.05 -4.43 5.37
C PRO A 266 5.97 -4.41 6.59
N LEU A 267 6.83 -3.38 6.74
CA LEU A 267 7.73 -3.30 7.89
C LEU A 267 6.95 -3.13 9.20
N ILE A 268 5.93 -2.29 9.21
CA ILE A 268 5.02 -2.08 10.35
C ILE A 268 4.32 -3.39 10.73
N PHE A 269 3.82 -4.13 9.75
CA PHE A 269 3.06 -5.35 10.03
C PHE A 269 3.92 -6.59 10.29
N TYR A 270 5.14 -6.64 9.76
CA TYR A 270 6.03 -7.78 9.86
C TYR A 270 7.00 -7.66 11.04
N PHE A 271 7.72 -6.54 11.15
CA PHE A 271 8.76 -6.35 12.17
C PHE A 271 8.22 -5.79 13.49
N LEU A 272 7.11 -5.05 13.45
CA LEU A 272 6.55 -4.41 14.65
C LEU A 272 5.32 -5.15 15.22
N SER A 273 4.62 -5.99 14.45
CA SER A 273 3.58 -6.91 14.93
C SER A 273 4.14 -8.35 15.10
N SER A 274 3.46 -9.28 15.77
CA SER A 274 3.99 -10.56 16.33
C SER A 274 4.32 -11.57 15.24
N ALA A 275 4.27 -11.13 14.00
CA ALA A 275 4.44 -11.96 12.84
C ALA A 275 5.84 -12.54 12.73
N MET A 276 6.84 -11.93 13.39
CA MET A 276 8.20 -12.40 13.35
C MET A 276 8.42 -13.75 14.06
N ASP A 277 7.85 -13.98 15.24
CA ASP A 277 8.13 -15.22 15.99
C ASP A 277 7.33 -16.42 15.45
N ASP A 278 6.02 -16.25 15.21
CA ASP A 278 5.17 -17.38 14.76
C ASP A 278 5.12 -17.53 13.22
N GLY A 279 5.25 -16.42 12.49
CA GLY A 279 5.14 -16.41 11.03
C GLY A 279 6.39 -16.91 10.33
N ILE A 280 7.59 -16.54 10.81
CA ILE A 280 8.86 -17.07 10.27
C ILE A 280 8.95 -18.56 10.52
N VAL A 281 8.57 -19.03 11.71
CA VAL A 281 8.54 -20.46 12.05
C VAL A 281 7.54 -21.22 11.17
N GLN A 282 6.36 -20.67 10.89
CA GLN A 282 5.40 -21.28 9.97
C GLN A 282 5.88 -21.29 8.51
N VAL A 283 6.49 -20.21 8.03
CA VAL A 283 7.09 -20.16 6.69
C VAL A 283 8.21 -21.19 6.56
N TRP A 284 9.09 -21.27 7.56
CA TRP A 284 10.15 -22.27 7.59
C TRP A 284 9.61 -23.70 7.59
N ARG A 285 8.54 -23.98 8.34
CA ARG A 285 7.88 -25.30 8.31
C ARG A 285 7.26 -25.59 6.95
N SER A 286 6.51 -24.64 6.37
CA SER A 286 5.86 -24.84 5.07
C SER A 286 6.87 -25.01 3.93
N LEU A 287 7.95 -24.22 3.93
CA LEU A 287 9.04 -24.38 2.97
C LEU A 287 9.76 -25.71 3.16
N ARG A 288 10.00 -26.13 4.41
CA ARG A 288 10.60 -27.43 4.73
C ARG A 288 9.72 -28.59 4.25
N GLU A 289 8.40 -28.53 4.44
CA GLU A 289 7.45 -29.54 3.99
C GLU A 289 7.33 -29.60 2.46
N LYS A 290 7.31 -28.45 1.78
CA LYS A 290 7.34 -28.42 0.31
C LYS A 290 8.66 -28.96 -0.22
N TYR A 291 9.79 -28.57 0.37
CA TYR A 291 11.10 -29.07 -0.01
C TYR A 291 11.23 -30.57 0.22
N SER A 292 10.76 -31.10 1.35
CA SER A 292 10.78 -32.54 1.63
C SER A 292 9.89 -33.33 0.66
N SER A 293 8.71 -32.81 0.32
CA SER A 293 7.82 -33.40 -0.68
C SER A 293 8.47 -33.44 -2.07
N ILE A 294 9.11 -32.35 -2.50
CA ILE A 294 9.82 -32.28 -3.79
C ILE A 294 11.01 -33.24 -3.80
N ARG A 295 11.83 -33.24 -2.73
CA ARG A 295 12.95 -34.17 -2.58
C ARG A 295 12.51 -35.63 -2.66
N MET A 296 11.39 -35.97 -2.01
CA MET A 296 10.84 -37.33 -2.03
C MET A 296 10.37 -37.73 -3.43
N LYS A 297 9.70 -36.82 -4.16
CA LYS A 297 9.33 -37.05 -5.57
C LYS A 297 10.54 -37.27 -6.48
N ILE A 298 11.61 -36.51 -6.30
CA ILE A 298 12.85 -36.65 -7.09
C ILE A 298 13.53 -37.99 -6.79
N VAL A 299 13.61 -38.40 -5.52
CA VAL A 299 14.18 -39.70 -5.12
C VAL A 299 13.35 -40.86 -5.69
N LEU A 300 12.02 -40.79 -5.64
CA LEU A 300 11.14 -41.80 -6.23
C LEU A 300 11.29 -41.87 -7.76
N ALA A 301 11.44 -40.73 -8.43
CA ALA A 301 11.69 -40.69 -9.87
C ALA A 301 13.04 -41.31 -10.25
N HIS A 302 14.11 -41.02 -9.50
CA HIS A 302 15.42 -41.65 -9.70
C HIS A 302 15.42 -43.15 -9.40
N GLY A 303 14.67 -43.58 -8.39
CA GLY A 303 14.48 -45.00 -8.07
C GLY A 303 13.83 -45.76 -9.23
N LYS A 304 12.71 -45.23 -9.76
CA LYS A 304 12.01 -45.83 -10.92
C LYS A 304 12.87 -45.90 -12.17
N ALA A 305 13.67 -44.86 -12.44
CA ALA A 305 14.58 -44.85 -13.59
C ALA A 305 15.66 -45.95 -13.50
N LYS A 306 16.21 -46.20 -12.31
CA LYS A 306 17.17 -47.30 -12.09
C LYS A 306 16.54 -48.69 -12.23
N THR A 307 15.29 -48.88 -11.80
CA THR A 307 14.59 -50.17 -11.93
C THR A 307 14.30 -50.50 -13.41
N GLN A 308 13.89 -49.51 -14.20
CA GLN A 308 13.67 -49.69 -15.64
C GLN A 308 14.96 -49.97 -16.44
N GLN A 309 16.10 -49.44 -15.99
CA GLN A 309 17.40 -49.66 -16.62
C GLN A 309 18.06 -50.99 -16.20
N GLY A 310 17.67 -51.55 -15.06
CA GLY A 310 18.05 -52.90 -14.64
C GLY A 310 17.28 -54.00 -15.39
N ASP A 311 16.00 -53.80 -15.67
CA ASP A 311 15.16 -54.77 -16.42
C ASP A 311 15.45 -54.79 -17.93
N SER A 312 16.06 -53.74 -18.49
CA SER A 312 16.46 -53.67 -19.90
C SER A 312 17.89 -54.18 -20.18
N GLY A 313 18.64 -54.55 -19.14
CA GLY A 313 19.98 -55.15 -19.25
C GLY A 313 20.02 -56.68 -19.08
N ILE A 314 18.86 -57.34 -18.96
CA ILE A 314 18.73 -58.80 -18.78
C ILE A 314 18.07 -59.47 -20.02
N ALA A 315 17.87 -58.74 -21.12
CA ALA A 315 17.44 -59.30 -22.40
C ALA A 315 18.62 -59.51 -23.36
#